data_AF-A0A2K1PBE3-F1
#
_entry.id   AF-A0A2K1PBE3-F1
#
_cell.length_a   1.000
_cell.length_b   1.000
_cell.length_c   1.000
_cell.angle_alpha   90.00
_cell.angle_beta   90.00
_cell.angle_gamma   90.00
#
_symmetry.space_group_name_H-M   'P 1'
#
loop_
_entity.id
_entity.type
_entity.pdbx_description
1 polymer ?
#
loop_
_entity_poly.entity_id
_entity_poly.type
_entity_poly.pdbx_seq_one_letter_code
_entity_poly.pdbx_strand_id
1 'polypeptide(L)'
;MAKYDLRISEDGMVASLKLIDDGRPPTIGGIKAFLKEKGVVVGIKSEVIEEIVSEPQFDKEYVIAYGIPPKVGKDAQLIFQKNIEEKLNITENSYVDLKESSQLIIVKRGDILAEIIPPTKGEPGRSVRGEKIEGIQGKELKLNLGNNIVVNNNKIISKIDGKFISKETSNSEISLDVSDEHKIDGNIDYSTGNVRFPGKLIINGDVKSGFHVEATSYLEIKGVVESATVFCEGEAKIFGIKGAGKSSIKVKILRCNYIENANIEAEEDVIVKTAIVNSNIKAGKHVIVEGGTGKISGGYILATNLIEAEILGSEMGVKTICEVGVLPDLNEELNKLEQKITLDMENLRKLNSIIKGIQLLKDKGKINEERLEYYKKCFNTYKMLLSEIKADKEKLETIKYKIQSSKESAFIIAKKMAYPGTEIIIHKKKFMPTKPITKVVFKLEDDEIVPHGYQAETNVSR
;
A
#
# COMPACT_ATOMS: atom_id res chain seq x y z
N MET A 1 11.23 -0.18 84.39
CA MET A 1 10.91 -0.88 83.13
C MET A 1 11.98 -1.92 82.90
N ALA A 2 11.64 -3.09 82.36
CA ALA A 2 12.63 -4.06 81.92
C ALA A 2 13.53 -3.44 80.84
N LYS A 3 14.78 -3.90 80.70
CA LYS A 3 15.69 -3.39 79.66
C LYS A 3 15.41 -4.09 78.32
N TYR A 4 15.25 -3.27 77.29
CA TYR A 4 15.01 -3.71 75.92
C TYR A 4 16.08 -3.14 75.00
N ASP A 5 16.60 -3.96 74.09
CA ASP A 5 17.40 -3.49 72.96
C ASP A 5 16.55 -3.61 71.68
N LEU A 6 16.56 -2.57 70.84
CA LEU A 6 15.79 -2.52 69.60
C LEU A 6 16.75 -2.37 68.44
N ARG A 7 16.69 -3.33 67.51
CA ARG A 7 17.38 -3.27 66.24
C ARG A 7 16.37 -3.03 65.13
N ILE A 8 16.68 -2.09 64.26
CA ILE A 8 15.92 -1.86 63.03
C ILE A 8 16.85 -2.18 61.88
N SER A 9 16.38 -2.94 60.89
CA SER A 9 17.15 -3.26 59.69
C SER A 9 17.55 -2.00 58.93
N GLU A 10 18.64 -2.07 58.16
CA GLU A 10 19.15 -0.91 57.40
C GLU A 10 18.13 -0.34 56.41
N ASP A 11 17.27 -1.19 55.86
CA ASP A 11 16.16 -0.80 54.97
C ASP A 11 14.92 -0.26 55.71
N GLY A 12 14.94 -0.25 57.05
CA GLY A 12 13.84 0.22 57.88
C GLY A 12 12.57 -0.64 57.85
N MET A 13 12.65 -1.86 57.28
CA MET A 13 11.49 -2.73 57.06
C MET A 13 11.23 -3.73 58.18
N VAL A 14 12.20 -3.99 59.04
CA VAL A 14 12.09 -4.99 60.11
C VAL A 14 12.55 -4.37 61.42
N ALA A 15 11.72 -4.50 62.47
CA ALA A 15 12.10 -4.16 63.84
C ALA A 15 12.18 -5.42 64.69
N SER A 16 13.32 -5.59 65.35
CA SER A 16 13.62 -6.72 66.21
C SER A 16 13.89 -6.26 67.64
N LEU A 17 13.26 -6.90 68.61
CA LEU A 17 13.39 -6.62 70.04
C LEU A 17 14.16 -7.74 70.71
N LYS A 18 15.17 -7.37 71.49
CA LYS A 18 15.91 -8.28 72.36
C LYS A 18 15.62 -7.93 73.82
N LEU A 19 15.20 -8.93 74.60
CA LEU A 19 14.94 -8.77 76.04
C LEU A 19 16.25 -8.94 76.81
N ILE A 20 16.61 -7.96 77.64
CA ILE A 20 17.80 -7.99 78.51
C ILE A 20 17.34 -8.25 79.94
N ASP A 21 17.97 -9.21 80.61
CA ASP A 21 17.66 -9.53 82.01
C ASP A 21 18.11 -8.41 82.96
N ASP A 22 17.14 -7.75 83.59
CA ASP A 22 17.34 -6.74 84.62
C ASP A 22 16.51 -7.02 85.89
N GLY A 23 16.03 -8.27 86.04
CA GLY A 23 15.25 -8.71 87.19
C GLY A 23 13.81 -8.21 87.26
N ARG A 24 13.28 -7.57 86.20
CA ARG A 24 11.87 -7.10 86.13
C ARG A 24 11.12 -7.79 84.98
N PRO A 25 9.87 -8.25 85.21
CA PRO A 25 9.10 -8.90 84.15
C PRO A 25 8.69 -7.89 83.07
N PRO A 26 8.78 -8.26 81.77
CA PRO A 26 8.27 -7.43 80.69
C PRO A 26 6.73 -7.33 80.78
N THR A 27 6.17 -6.19 80.37
CA THR A 27 4.71 -6.00 80.28
C THR A 27 4.34 -5.51 78.89
N ILE A 28 3.15 -5.88 78.41
CA ILE A 28 2.64 -5.45 77.09
C ILE A 28 2.65 -3.92 76.98
N GLY A 29 2.20 -3.23 78.04
CA GLY A 29 2.21 -1.76 78.11
C GLY A 29 3.62 -1.18 78.08
N GLY A 30 4.57 -1.80 78.78
CA GLY A 30 5.98 -1.39 78.78
C GLY A 30 6.65 -1.54 77.42
N ILE A 31 6.43 -2.68 76.74
CA ILE A 31 6.96 -2.91 75.39
C ILE A 31 6.34 -1.92 74.41
N LYS A 32 5.01 -1.76 74.38
CA LYS A 32 4.35 -0.81 73.47
C LYS A 32 4.78 0.64 73.71
N ALA A 33 4.99 1.06 74.96
CA ALA A 33 5.51 2.38 75.28
C ALA A 33 6.95 2.57 74.78
N PHE A 34 7.81 1.57 74.98
CA PHE A 34 9.18 1.56 74.49
C PHE A 34 9.26 1.61 72.96
N LEU A 35 8.44 0.82 72.25
CA LEU A 35 8.38 0.86 70.78
C LEU A 35 7.93 2.22 70.26
N LYS A 36 6.95 2.84 70.90
CA LYS A 36 6.50 4.19 70.57
C LYS A 36 7.58 5.23 70.81
N GLU A 37 8.32 5.13 71.93
CA GLU A 37 9.47 6.01 72.24
C GLU A 37 10.58 5.88 71.19
N LYS A 38 10.85 4.65 70.73
CA LYS A 38 11.84 4.37 69.68
C LYS A 38 11.31 4.59 68.25
N GLY A 39 10.09 5.09 68.11
CA GLY A 39 9.49 5.49 66.83
C GLY A 39 8.95 4.35 65.97
N VAL A 40 8.79 3.12 66.50
CA VAL A 40 8.16 2.01 65.77
C VAL A 40 6.65 2.11 65.91
N VAL A 41 5.96 2.37 64.79
CA VAL A 41 4.52 2.70 64.77
C VAL A 41 3.72 1.92 63.73
N VAL A 42 4.37 1.22 62.79
CA VAL A 42 3.71 0.46 61.71
C VAL A 42 3.99 -1.03 61.83
N GLY A 43 2.95 -1.85 61.61
CA GLY A 43 3.04 -3.31 61.44
C GLY A 43 3.55 -4.08 62.66
N ILE A 44 3.27 -3.56 63.85
CA ILE A 44 3.57 -4.22 65.13
C ILE A 44 2.74 -5.51 65.25
N LYS A 45 3.43 -6.62 65.48
CA LYS A 45 2.83 -7.94 65.70
C LYS A 45 2.46 -8.08 67.18
N SER A 46 1.17 -7.93 67.49
CA SER A 46 0.70 -7.99 68.87
C SER A 46 0.85 -9.38 69.48
N GLU A 47 0.77 -10.41 68.65
CA GLU A 47 0.90 -11.81 69.04
C GLU A 47 2.33 -12.11 69.55
N VAL A 48 3.35 -11.54 68.90
CA VAL A 48 4.75 -11.69 69.31
C VAL A 48 5.03 -10.96 70.62
N ILE A 49 4.39 -9.80 70.84
CA ILE A 49 4.50 -9.08 72.11
C ILE A 49 3.85 -9.87 73.25
N GLU A 50 2.73 -10.52 72.99
CA GLU A 50 2.06 -11.40 73.95
C GLU A 50 2.92 -12.62 74.29
N GLU A 51 3.55 -13.25 73.29
CA GLU A 51 4.49 -14.37 73.48
C GLU A 51 5.67 -13.98 74.38
N ILE A 52 6.32 -12.83 74.13
CA ILE A 52 7.45 -12.33 74.93
C ILE A 52 7.06 -12.11 76.39
N VAL A 53 5.80 -11.77 76.66
CA VAL A 53 5.30 -11.52 78.02
C VAL A 53 4.86 -12.83 78.70
N SER A 54 4.28 -13.78 77.97
CA SER A 54 3.84 -15.06 78.52
C SER A 54 5.00 -16.02 78.80
N GLU A 55 6.02 -16.03 77.94
CA GLU A 55 7.21 -16.89 78.06
C GLU A 55 8.48 -16.08 77.75
N PRO A 56 8.97 -15.27 78.71
CA PRO A 56 10.11 -14.40 78.48
C PRO A 56 11.40 -15.22 78.32
N GLN A 57 11.94 -15.25 77.11
CA GLN A 57 13.27 -15.78 76.83
C GLN A 57 14.26 -14.62 76.70
N PHE A 58 15.17 -14.53 77.67
CA PHE A 58 16.23 -13.54 77.66
C PHE A 58 17.26 -13.86 76.56
N ASP A 59 17.91 -12.82 76.05
CA ASP A 59 18.91 -12.88 74.98
C ASP A 59 18.44 -13.38 73.60
N LYS A 60 17.17 -13.73 73.44
CA LYS A 60 16.55 -14.05 72.15
C LYS A 60 16.08 -12.77 71.44
N GLU A 61 16.29 -12.73 70.12
CA GLU A 61 15.83 -11.66 69.25
C GLU A 61 14.48 -12.03 68.63
N TYR A 62 13.49 -11.16 68.82
CA TYR A 62 12.13 -11.34 68.33
C TYR A 62 11.80 -10.31 67.27
N VAL A 63 11.31 -10.73 66.10
CA VAL A 63 10.83 -9.79 65.09
C VAL A 63 9.42 -9.32 65.46
N ILE A 64 9.34 -8.09 65.92
CA ILE A 64 8.13 -7.51 66.55
C ILE A 64 7.35 -6.57 65.63
N ALA A 65 7.94 -6.09 64.53
CA ALA A 65 7.21 -5.30 63.55
C ALA A 65 7.77 -5.45 62.13
N TYR A 66 6.87 -5.39 61.15
CA TYR A 66 7.21 -5.33 59.72
C TYR A 66 6.67 -4.05 59.09
N GLY A 67 7.50 -3.38 58.30
CA GLY A 67 7.05 -2.32 57.40
C GLY A 67 6.09 -2.88 56.35
N ILE A 68 5.34 -1.98 55.72
CA ILE A 68 4.50 -2.29 54.57
C ILE A 68 5.37 -2.09 53.31
N PRO A 69 5.76 -3.15 52.58
CA PRO A 69 6.64 -2.99 51.43
C PRO A 69 5.96 -2.19 50.31
N PRO A 70 6.70 -1.36 49.57
CA PRO A 70 6.17 -0.70 48.39
C PRO A 70 5.81 -1.74 47.32
N LYS A 71 4.79 -1.46 46.52
CA LYS A 71 4.41 -2.31 45.38
C LYS A 71 5.07 -1.80 44.09
N VAL A 72 5.20 -2.71 43.13
CA VAL A 72 5.61 -2.37 41.76
C VAL A 72 4.39 -1.95 40.95
N GLY A 73 4.51 -0.87 40.19
CA GLY A 73 3.48 -0.44 39.25
C GLY A 73 3.40 -1.37 38.03
N LYS A 74 2.44 -1.10 37.14
CA LYS A 74 2.28 -1.86 35.90
C LYS A 74 3.30 -1.38 34.87
N ASP A 75 3.94 -2.32 34.19
CA ASP A 75 4.84 -2.04 33.07
C ASP A 75 4.07 -1.40 31.91
N ALA A 76 4.78 -0.64 31.09
CA ALA A 76 4.24 -0.08 29.87
C ALA A 76 3.83 -1.19 28.90
N GLN A 77 2.71 -1.02 28.18
CA GLN A 77 2.19 -2.01 27.25
C GLN A 77 1.99 -1.42 25.86
N LEU A 78 2.21 -2.25 24.84
CA LEU A 78 1.84 -1.94 23.47
C LEU A 78 0.62 -2.76 23.09
N ILE A 79 -0.49 -2.10 22.76
CA ILE A 79 -1.71 -2.77 22.31
C ILE A 79 -1.89 -2.50 20.83
N PHE A 80 -1.80 -3.55 20.00
CA PHE A 80 -2.10 -3.43 18.56
C PHE A 80 -3.59 -3.19 18.33
N GLN A 81 -3.93 -2.51 17.24
CA GLN A 81 -5.33 -2.47 16.80
C GLN A 81 -5.82 -3.90 16.49
N LYS A 82 -7.08 -4.16 16.80
CA LYS A 82 -7.68 -5.51 16.71
C LYS A 82 -7.50 -6.17 15.33
N ASN A 83 -7.65 -5.41 14.25
CA ASN A 83 -7.47 -5.89 12.88
C ASN A 83 -6.02 -6.29 12.54
N ILE A 84 -5.03 -5.70 13.22
CA ILE A 84 -3.62 -6.06 13.10
C ILE A 84 -3.30 -7.24 14.01
N GLU A 85 -3.80 -7.22 15.25
CA GLU A 85 -3.64 -8.31 16.22
C GLU A 85 -4.21 -9.63 15.69
N GLU A 86 -5.42 -9.60 15.12
CA GLU A 86 -6.03 -10.78 14.49
C GLU A 86 -5.14 -11.33 13.38
N LYS A 87 -4.55 -10.47 12.54
CA LYS A 87 -3.66 -10.87 11.44
C LYS A 87 -2.29 -11.38 11.92
N LEU A 88 -1.78 -10.86 13.04
CA LEU A 88 -0.55 -11.35 13.67
C LEU A 88 -0.76 -12.74 14.30
N ASN A 89 -1.99 -13.03 14.76
CA ASN A 89 -2.34 -14.25 15.48
C ASN A 89 -3.00 -15.33 14.60
N ILE A 90 -3.03 -15.16 13.27
CA ILE A 90 -3.59 -16.19 12.37
C ILE A 90 -2.65 -17.40 12.36
N THR A 91 -2.95 -18.38 13.21
CA THR A 91 -2.52 -19.77 13.03
C THR A 91 -3.42 -20.45 12.01
N GLU A 92 -2.80 -21.02 10.98
CA GLU A 92 -3.40 -21.83 9.92
C GLU A 92 -4.48 -22.77 10.47
N ASN A 93 -5.76 -22.45 10.25
CA ASN A 93 -6.87 -23.41 10.31
C ASN A 93 -8.19 -22.79 9.81
N SER A 94 -8.36 -22.78 8.50
CA SER A 94 -9.70 -22.87 7.88
C SER A 94 -9.56 -23.42 6.46
N TYR A 95 -10.66 -23.80 5.83
CA TYR A 95 -10.72 -24.08 4.40
C TYR A 95 -10.44 -22.76 3.64
N VAL A 96 -9.16 -22.41 3.52
CA VAL A 96 -8.71 -21.16 2.90
C VAL A 96 -8.57 -21.41 1.41
N ASP A 97 -9.17 -20.55 0.59
CA ASP A 97 -8.81 -20.45 -0.82
C ASP A 97 -7.30 -20.18 -0.87
N LEU A 98 -6.52 -21.20 -1.24
CA LEU A 98 -5.05 -21.14 -1.25
C LEU A 98 -4.53 -20.01 -2.15
N LYS A 99 -5.37 -19.47 -3.05
CA LYS A 99 -5.04 -18.30 -3.86
C LYS A 99 -5.23 -16.97 -3.14
N GLU A 100 -5.96 -16.87 -2.05
CA GLU A 100 -6.11 -15.62 -1.27
C GLU A 100 -5.40 -15.72 0.10
N SER A 101 -4.38 -16.60 0.19
CA SER A 101 -3.62 -16.92 1.40
C SER A 101 -2.53 -15.90 1.78
N SER A 102 -2.39 -14.79 1.06
CA SER A 102 -1.33 -13.82 1.30
C SER A 102 -1.38 -13.25 2.73
N GLN A 103 -0.34 -13.53 3.50
CA GLN A 103 -0.24 -13.17 4.92
C GLN A 103 0.20 -11.72 5.17
N LEU A 104 0.13 -10.86 4.15
CA LEU A 104 0.61 -9.48 4.26
C LEU A 104 -0.36 -8.61 5.08
N ILE A 105 0.15 -8.01 6.15
CA ILE A 105 -0.58 -7.00 6.92
C ILE A 105 -0.42 -5.66 6.22
N ILE A 106 -1.33 -5.38 5.28
CA ILE A 106 -1.38 -4.09 4.58
C ILE A 106 -2.12 -3.05 5.44
N VAL A 107 -1.52 -1.88 5.57
CA VAL A 107 -2.06 -0.71 6.28
C VAL A 107 -2.05 0.52 5.37
N LYS A 108 -2.91 1.49 5.65
CA LYS A 108 -3.01 2.75 4.91
C LYS A 108 -2.41 3.91 5.71
N ARG A 109 -2.05 4.97 5.00
CA ARG A 109 -1.67 6.25 5.59
C ARG A 109 -2.77 6.74 6.53
N GLY A 110 -2.37 7.05 7.76
CA GLY A 110 -3.28 7.52 8.81
C GLY A 110 -3.89 6.40 9.66
N ASP A 111 -3.67 5.13 9.32
CA ASP A 111 -4.13 4.03 10.16
C ASP A 111 -3.38 4.03 11.49
N ILE A 112 -4.14 3.82 12.58
CA ILE A 112 -3.58 3.56 13.90
C ILE A 112 -3.11 2.11 13.91
N LEU A 113 -1.84 1.89 14.24
CA LEU A 113 -1.20 0.58 14.28
C LEU A 113 -1.27 -0.02 15.69
N ALA A 114 -0.96 0.80 16.69
CA ALA A 114 -0.92 0.41 18.09
C ALA A 114 -1.11 1.61 19.03
N GLU A 115 -1.39 1.34 20.29
CA GLU A 115 -1.47 2.29 21.38
C GLU A 115 -0.48 1.93 22.49
N ILE A 116 0.21 2.95 23.01
CA ILE A 116 1.19 2.84 24.10
C ILE A 116 0.47 3.16 25.41
N ILE A 117 0.34 2.17 26.27
CA ILE A 117 -0.10 2.37 27.66
C ILE A 117 1.15 2.69 28.50
N PRO A 118 1.25 3.89 29.09
CA PRO A 118 2.40 4.28 29.90
C PRO A 118 2.49 3.44 31.19
N PRO A 119 3.70 3.28 31.77
CA PRO A 119 3.85 2.56 33.02
C PRO A 119 3.22 3.32 34.18
N THR A 120 2.76 2.61 35.20
CA THR A 120 2.22 3.24 36.41
C THR A 120 3.22 3.24 37.56
N LYS A 121 3.08 4.19 38.49
CA LYS A 121 3.81 4.16 39.77
C LYS A 121 3.10 3.17 40.70
N GLY A 122 3.85 2.30 41.37
CA GLY A 122 3.30 1.37 42.35
C GLY A 122 2.78 2.07 43.60
N GLU A 123 2.10 1.30 44.45
CA GLU A 123 1.58 1.82 45.72
C GLU A 123 2.72 2.08 46.71
N PRO A 124 2.71 3.22 47.42
CA PRO A 124 3.74 3.54 48.40
C PRO A 124 3.66 2.60 49.61
N GLY A 125 4.84 2.17 50.07
CA GLY A 125 5.01 1.43 51.31
C GLY A 125 5.19 2.35 52.51
N ARG A 126 5.41 1.75 53.68
CA ARG A 126 5.78 2.44 54.92
C ARG A 126 6.84 1.65 55.68
N SER A 127 7.88 2.32 56.15
CA SER A 127 8.85 1.71 57.07
C SER A 127 8.21 1.40 58.41
N VAL A 128 8.87 0.62 59.27
CA VAL A 128 8.40 0.37 60.65
C VAL A 128 8.25 1.67 61.46
N ARG A 129 8.96 2.73 61.04
CA ARG A 129 8.88 4.09 61.62
C ARG A 129 7.76 4.96 61.08
N GLY A 130 6.98 4.46 60.11
CA GLY A 130 5.88 5.20 59.49
C GLY A 130 6.31 6.16 58.39
N GLU A 131 7.59 6.15 58.01
CA GLU A 131 8.10 6.94 56.89
C GLU A 131 7.60 6.36 55.57
N LYS A 132 7.16 7.24 54.65
CA LYS A 132 6.63 6.82 53.35
C LYS A 132 7.75 6.32 52.45
N ILE A 133 7.64 5.09 51.98
CA ILE A 133 8.52 4.52 50.96
C ILE A 133 7.82 4.67 49.61
N GLU A 134 8.46 5.30 48.62
CA GLU A 134 7.84 5.46 47.31
C GLU A 134 7.58 4.12 46.63
N GLY A 135 6.46 4.00 45.92
CA GLY A 135 6.16 2.85 45.10
C GLY A 135 7.13 2.74 43.91
N ILE A 136 7.44 1.50 43.52
CA ILE A 136 8.39 1.22 42.44
C ILE A 136 7.68 1.47 41.10
N GLN A 137 8.33 2.19 40.19
CA GLN A 137 7.80 2.47 38.85
C GLN A 137 7.85 1.21 37.98
N GLY A 138 6.78 0.95 37.21
CA GLY A 138 6.81 -0.08 36.18
C GLY A 138 7.85 0.22 35.09
N LYS A 139 8.28 -0.82 34.36
CA LYS A 139 9.28 -0.69 33.30
C LYS A 139 8.71 0.08 32.11
N GLU A 140 9.54 0.93 31.50
CA GLU A 140 9.21 1.58 30.23
C GLU A 140 9.33 0.62 29.05
N LEU A 141 8.58 0.93 27.99
CA LEU A 141 8.62 0.18 26.75
C LEU A 141 9.77 0.67 25.88
N LYS A 142 10.63 -0.25 25.42
CA LYS A 142 11.67 0.06 24.43
C LYS A 142 11.10 -0.11 23.03
N LEU A 143 10.94 1.01 22.34
CA LEU A 143 10.41 1.05 20.97
C LEU A 143 11.47 1.56 20.00
N ASN A 144 11.63 0.85 18.90
CA ASN A 144 12.38 1.31 17.74
C ASN A 144 11.42 1.53 16.57
N LEU A 145 11.15 2.80 16.24
CA LEU A 145 10.17 3.17 15.23
C LEU A 145 10.86 3.52 13.91
N GLY A 146 10.43 2.87 12.83
CA GLY A 146 10.89 3.18 11.49
C GLY A 146 10.43 4.56 11.01
N ASN A 147 11.02 5.02 9.91
CA ASN A 147 10.81 6.39 9.39
C ASN A 147 9.36 6.68 8.96
N ASN A 148 8.64 5.62 8.59
CA ASN A 148 7.28 5.67 8.06
C ASN A 148 6.19 5.59 9.13
N ILE A 149 6.58 5.69 10.40
CA ILE A 149 5.68 5.72 11.55
C ILE A 149 5.80 7.05 12.29
N VAL A 150 4.69 7.49 12.90
CA VAL A 150 4.66 8.63 13.81
C VAL A 150 3.94 8.26 15.10
N VAL A 151 4.41 8.79 16.23
CA VAL A 151 3.68 8.72 17.51
C VAL A 151 2.94 10.03 17.72
N ASN A 152 1.63 9.94 17.98
CA ASN A 152 0.80 11.07 18.33
C ASN A 152 -0.18 10.67 19.44
N ASN A 153 -0.15 11.36 20.58
CA ASN A 153 -1.00 11.07 21.74
C ASN A 153 -0.99 9.59 22.14
N ASN A 154 0.20 9.01 22.30
CA ASN A 154 0.44 7.59 22.59
C ASN A 154 -0.07 6.61 21.52
N LYS A 155 -0.52 7.08 20.35
CA LYS A 155 -0.91 6.23 19.22
C LYS A 155 0.20 6.19 18.20
N ILE A 156 0.48 5.00 17.71
CA ILE A 156 1.43 4.73 16.64
C ILE A 156 0.64 4.73 15.33
N ILE A 157 0.98 5.61 14.39
CA ILE A 157 0.22 5.87 13.18
C ILE A 157 1.11 5.69 11.95
N SER A 158 0.58 5.07 10.89
CA SER A 158 1.28 4.95 9.62
C SER A 158 1.31 6.28 8.84
N LYS A 159 2.47 6.64 8.28
CA LYS A 159 2.61 7.80 7.38
C LYS A 159 2.32 7.49 5.92
N ILE A 160 2.30 6.21 5.53
CA ILE A 160 2.19 5.75 4.15
C ILE A 160 1.26 4.52 4.05
N ASP A 161 0.90 4.16 2.83
CA ASP A 161 0.34 2.84 2.54
C ASP A 161 1.48 1.83 2.43
N GLY A 162 1.31 0.61 2.96
CA GLY A 162 2.38 -0.38 2.89
C GLY A 162 2.17 -1.61 3.76
N LYS A 163 3.22 -2.45 3.85
CA LYS A 163 3.28 -3.61 4.73
C LYS A 163 3.71 -3.18 6.13
N PHE A 164 2.89 -3.49 7.12
CA PHE A 164 3.26 -3.39 8.52
C PHE A 164 4.27 -4.48 8.91
N ILE A 165 5.33 -4.09 9.60
CA ILE A 165 6.40 -4.96 10.07
C ILE A 165 6.53 -4.75 11.58
N SER A 166 6.41 -5.84 12.35
CA SER A 166 6.66 -5.88 13.78
C SER A 166 7.70 -6.96 14.06
N LYS A 167 8.74 -6.62 14.84
CA LYS A 167 9.77 -7.56 15.28
C LYS A 167 10.10 -7.29 16.74
N GLU A 168 10.09 -8.35 17.54
CA GLU A 168 10.62 -8.29 18.91
C GLU A 168 12.07 -8.79 18.90
N THR A 169 12.97 -8.01 19.50
CA THR A 169 14.38 -8.37 19.65
C THR A 169 14.61 -9.10 20.97
N SER A 170 15.74 -9.82 21.08
CA SER A 170 16.13 -10.56 22.29
C SER A 170 16.25 -9.69 23.56
N ASN A 171 16.33 -8.36 23.42
CA ASN A 171 16.41 -7.41 24.52
C ASN A 171 15.04 -6.83 24.93
N SER A 172 13.94 -7.45 24.49
CA SER A 172 12.56 -6.98 24.69
C SER A 172 12.29 -5.58 24.11
N GLU A 173 13.04 -5.19 23.08
CA GLU A 173 12.75 -4.00 22.28
C GLU A 173 11.89 -4.39 21.08
N ILE A 174 10.78 -3.68 20.90
CA ILE A 174 9.83 -3.88 19.81
C ILE A 174 10.16 -2.88 18.70
N SER A 175 10.52 -3.41 17.54
CA SER A 175 10.73 -2.63 16.32
C SER A 175 9.47 -2.65 15.46
N LEU A 176 8.96 -1.47 15.11
CA LEU A 176 7.78 -1.29 14.28
C LEU A 176 8.15 -0.46 13.05
N ASP A 177 7.69 -0.87 11.87
CA ASP A 177 7.84 -0.11 10.64
C ASP A 177 6.70 -0.35 9.67
N VAL A 178 6.57 0.53 8.67
CA VAL A 178 5.72 0.33 7.50
C VAL A 178 6.59 0.47 6.26
N SER A 179 6.61 -0.55 5.42
CA SER A 179 7.40 -0.56 4.18
C SER A 179 6.49 -0.47 2.96
N ASP A 180 6.81 0.45 2.06
CA ASP A 180 6.28 0.57 0.69
C ASP A 180 7.02 -0.36 -0.29
N GLU A 181 7.89 -1.24 0.19
CA GLU A 181 8.55 -2.27 -0.60
C GLU A 181 8.28 -3.65 -0.02
N HIS A 182 7.94 -4.61 -0.87
CA HIS A 182 7.87 -6.01 -0.49
C HIS A 182 8.62 -6.90 -1.48
N LYS A 183 9.39 -7.83 -0.93
CA LYS A 183 10.15 -8.82 -1.68
C LYS A 183 9.65 -10.22 -1.36
N ILE A 184 9.39 -10.97 -2.41
CA ILE A 184 9.00 -12.38 -2.36
C ILE A 184 10.14 -13.21 -2.93
N ASP A 185 10.74 -14.01 -2.06
CA ASP A 185 11.82 -14.94 -2.40
C ASP A 185 11.22 -16.29 -2.82
N GLY A 186 10.66 -16.34 -4.03
CA GLY A 186 10.03 -17.54 -4.56
C GLY A 186 9.06 -17.27 -5.70
N ASN A 187 8.27 -18.28 -6.05
CA ASN A 187 7.23 -18.20 -7.06
C ASN A 187 5.92 -17.71 -6.44
N ILE A 188 5.09 -17.08 -7.27
CA ILE A 188 3.68 -16.89 -6.96
C ILE A 188 2.93 -18.15 -7.42
N ASP A 189 2.61 -19.00 -6.45
CA ASP A 189 1.88 -20.25 -6.61
C ASP A 189 0.98 -20.51 -5.37
N TYR A 190 0.49 -21.75 -5.19
CA TYR A 190 -0.40 -22.09 -4.08
C TYR A 190 0.22 -21.92 -2.69
N SER A 191 1.54 -21.86 -2.58
CA SER A 191 2.23 -21.60 -1.30
C SER A 191 2.20 -20.11 -0.92
N THR A 192 2.07 -19.22 -1.90
CA THR A 192 2.14 -17.76 -1.70
C THR A 192 0.78 -17.08 -1.88
N GLY A 193 -0.06 -17.60 -2.78
CA GLY A 193 -1.31 -16.98 -3.17
C GLY A 193 -1.14 -15.76 -4.09
N ASN A 194 -2.25 -15.15 -4.46
CA ASN A 194 -2.32 -13.87 -5.15
C ASN A 194 -1.73 -12.77 -4.26
N VAL A 195 -1.08 -11.79 -4.88
CA VAL A 195 -0.40 -10.72 -4.16
C VAL A 195 -0.89 -9.37 -4.66
N ARG A 196 -1.38 -8.54 -3.73
CA ARG A 196 -1.74 -7.15 -4.00
C ARG A 196 -0.99 -6.27 -3.03
N PHE A 197 -0.13 -5.39 -3.54
CA PHE A 197 0.78 -4.61 -2.71
C PHE A 197 0.73 -3.11 -3.08
N PRO A 198 0.41 -2.20 -2.14
CA PRO A 198 0.33 -0.78 -2.40
C PRO A 198 1.72 -0.13 -2.38
N GLY A 199 2.58 -0.53 -3.32
CA GLY A 199 3.93 0.01 -3.44
C GLY A 199 4.79 -0.75 -4.45
N LYS A 200 6.06 -0.91 -4.12
CA LYS A 200 7.07 -1.61 -4.90
C LYS A 200 7.08 -3.10 -4.56
N LEU A 201 6.86 -3.96 -5.56
CA LEU A 201 6.86 -5.41 -5.39
C LEU A 201 7.99 -6.05 -6.20
N ILE A 202 8.82 -6.87 -5.54
CA ILE A 202 9.89 -7.63 -6.18
C ILE A 202 9.62 -9.13 -5.98
N ILE A 203 9.51 -9.87 -7.07
CA ILE A 203 9.31 -11.32 -7.08
C ILE A 203 10.55 -11.95 -7.69
N ASN A 204 11.28 -12.73 -6.89
CA ASN A 204 12.51 -13.40 -7.32
C ASN A 204 12.28 -14.73 -8.06
N GLY A 205 11.02 -15.09 -8.34
CA GLY A 205 10.65 -16.30 -9.08
C GLY A 205 9.62 -16.02 -10.17
N ASP A 206 8.89 -17.07 -10.54
CA ASP A 206 7.87 -17.08 -11.58
C ASP A 206 6.50 -16.68 -11.02
N VAL A 207 5.60 -16.22 -11.90
CA VAL A 207 4.16 -16.12 -11.60
C VAL A 207 3.46 -17.25 -12.34
N LYS A 208 2.95 -18.24 -11.60
CA LYS A 208 2.35 -19.44 -12.17
C LYS A 208 0.94 -19.19 -12.71
N SER A 209 0.48 -20.13 -13.53
CA SER A 209 -0.81 -20.04 -14.24
C SER A 209 -1.99 -19.81 -13.32
N GLY A 210 -2.82 -18.82 -13.69
CA GLY A 210 -4.05 -18.48 -12.99
C GLY A 210 -3.87 -17.78 -11.64
N PHE A 211 -2.67 -17.27 -11.34
CA PHE A 211 -2.41 -16.37 -10.22
C PHE A 211 -2.52 -14.90 -10.64
N HIS A 212 -2.69 -14.04 -9.65
CA HIS A 212 -2.87 -12.61 -9.81
C HIS A 212 -1.86 -11.83 -8.98
N VAL A 213 -1.19 -10.86 -9.61
CA VAL A 213 -0.21 -9.98 -8.99
C VAL A 213 -0.56 -8.52 -9.30
N GLU A 214 -0.61 -7.68 -8.27
CA GLU A 214 -0.94 -6.26 -8.37
C GLU A 214 0.05 -5.42 -7.55
N ALA A 215 0.58 -4.36 -8.16
CA ALA A 215 1.46 -3.38 -7.51
C ALA A 215 1.15 -1.95 -7.96
N THR A 216 1.09 -0.98 -7.05
CA THR A 216 0.70 0.40 -7.39
C THR A 216 1.85 1.31 -7.82
N SER A 217 3.12 0.92 -7.61
CA SER A 217 4.27 1.79 -7.95
C SER A 217 5.25 1.16 -8.93
N TYR A 218 5.78 -0.01 -8.60
CA TYR A 218 6.75 -0.71 -9.45
C TYR A 218 6.66 -2.21 -9.21
N LEU A 219 6.81 -2.98 -10.28
CA LEU A 219 6.81 -4.44 -10.22
C LEU A 219 8.05 -5.00 -10.90
N GLU A 220 8.86 -5.77 -10.19
CA GLU A 220 9.92 -6.58 -10.80
C GLU A 220 9.67 -8.06 -10.61
N ILE A 221 9.53 -8.79 -11.71
CA ILE A 221 9.42 -10.25 -11.73
C ILE A 221 10.67 -10.79 -12.41
N LYS A 222 11.55 -11.42 -11.64
CA LYS A 222 12.81 -11.98 -12.15
C LYS A 222 12.62 -13.29 -12.92
N GLY A 223 11.47 -13.94 -12.75
CA GLY A 223 11.09 -15.15 -13.49
C GLY A 223 10.09 -14.89 -14.62
N VAL A 224 9.42 -15.96 -15.04
CA VAL A 224 8.47 -15.96 -16.15
C VAL A 224 7.04 -15.79 -15.63
N VAL A 225 6.26 -14.98 -16.32
CA VAL A 225 4.80 -14.90 -16.12
C VAL A 225 4.13 -15.92 -17.05
N GLU A 226 3.51 -16.94 -16.47
CA GLU A 226 2.88 -18.05 -17.19
C GLU A 226 1.36 -17.94 -17.11
N SER A 227 0.65 -17.59 -18.19
CA SER A 227 -0.84 -17.54 -18.22
C SER A 227 -1.50 -16.91 -16.98
N ALA A 228 -0.90 -15.84 -16.46
CA ALA A 228 -1.30 -15.18 -15.22
C ALA A 228 -1.78 -13.76 -15.48
N THR A 229 -2.34 -13.15 -14.44
CA THR A 229 -2.86 -11.79 -14.48
C THR A 229 -1.93 -10.87 -13.71
N VAL A 230 -1.43 -9.83 -14.37
CA VAL A 230 -0.49 -8.87 -13.78
C VAL A 230 -1.03 -7.45 -13.98
N PHE A 231 -1.14 -6.71 -12.89
CA PHE A 231 -1.50 -5.30 -12.89
C PHE A 231 -0.40 -4.48 -12.22
N CYS A 232 0.04 -3.40 -12.88
CA CYS A 232 0.92 -2.43 -12.26
C CYS A 232 0.57 -1.01 -12.69
N GLU A 233 0.23 -0.12 -11.76
CA GLU A 233 -0.06 1.29 -12.11
C GLU A 233 1.19 2.05 -12.58
N GLY A 234 2.39 1.50 -12.33
CA GLY A 234 3.66 2.06 -12.77
C GLY A 234 4.42 1.16 -13.73
N GLU A 235 5.75 1.16 -13.59
CA GLU A 235 6.63 0.37 -14.45
C GLU A 235 6.73 -1.08 -13.97
N ALA A 236 6.57 -2.01 -14.91
CA ALA A 236 6.76 -3.43 -14.69
C ALA A 236 7.98 -3.94 -15.48
N LYS A 237 8.94 -4.51 -14.77
CA LYS A 237 10.10 -5.20 -15.35
C LYS A 237 9.95 -6.71 -15.14
N ILE A 238 9.70 -7.42 -16.22
CA ILE A 238 9.42 -8.87 -16.19
C ILE A 238 10.48 -9.58 -17.02
N PHE A 239 11.10 -10.66 -16.50
CA PHE A 239 12.11 -11.36 -17.29
C PHE A 239 11.55 -11.91 -18.60
N GLY A 240 10.41 -12.61 -18.58
CA GLY A 240 9.74 -13.10 -19.78
C GLY A 240 8.26 -13.38 -19.56
N ILE A 241 7.49 -13.35 -20.64
CA ILE A 241 6.04 -13.57 -20.60
C ILE A 241 5.67 -14.71 -21.54
N LYS A 242 4.98 -15.73 -21.00
CA LYS A 242 4.42 -16.86 -21.74
C LYS A 242 2.93 -16.97 -21.43
N GLY A 243 2.11 -16.34 -22.26
CA GLY A 243 0.71 -16.14 -21.95
C GLY A 243 -0.22 -17.30 -22.27
N ALA A 244 0.18 -18.21 -23.17
CA ALA A 244 -0.66 -19.27 -23.74
C ALA A 244 -2.07 -18.80 -24.18
N GLY A 245 -2.18 -17.54 -24.63
CA GLY A 245 -3.41 -16.84 -25.00
C GLY A 245 -4.29 -16.39 -23.84
N LYS A 246 -3.92 -16.68 -22.59
CA LYS A 246 -4.73 -16.46 -21.39
C LYS A 246 -4.19 -15.39 -20.45
N SER A 247 -2.92 -14.98 -20.58
CA SER A 247 -2.38 -13.91 -19.75
C SER A 247 -3.06 -12.58 -20.04
N SER A 248 -3.19 -11.77 -19.01
CA SER A 248 -3.66 -10.38 -19.07
C SER A 248 -2.70 -9.52 -18.27
N ILE A 249 -1.94 -8.67 -18.96
CA ILE A 249 -0.95 -7.80 -18.33
C ILE A 249 -1.36 -6.35 -18.62
N LYS A 250 -1.65 -5.59 -17.57
CA LYS A 250 -1.94 -4.16 -17.67
C LYS A 250 -0.95 -3.35 -16.85
N VAL A 251 -0.19 -2.49 -17.52
CA VAL A 251 0.90 -1.75 -16.87
C VAL A 251 1.00 -0.33 -17.42
N LYS A 252 1.68 0.58 -16.74
CA LYS A 252 1.99 1.88 -17.35
C LYS A 252 3.12 1.76 -18.37
N ILE A 253 4.22 1.14 -17.98
CA ILE A 253 5.37 0.84 -18.84
C ILE A 253 5.75 -0.62 -18.65
N LEU A 254 5.97 -1.36 -19.75
CA LEU A 254 6.47 -2.73 -19.71
C LEU A 254 7.92 -2.79 -20.20
N ARG A 255 8.79 -3.44 -19.43
CA ARG A 255 10.10 -3.90 -19.88
C ARG A 255 10.24 -5.40 -19.72
N CYS A 256 10.58 -6.10 -20.78
CA CYS A 256 10.85 -7.54 -20.69
C CYS A 256 11.86 -8.05 -21.70
N ASN A 257 12.32 -9.29 -21.56
CA ASN A 257 13.23 -9.87 -22.55
C ASN A 257 12.45 -10.39 -23.76
N TYR A 258 11.35 -11.11 -23.54
CA TYR A 258 10.52 -11.68 -24.61
C TYR A 258 9.05 -11.80 -24.20
N ILE A 259 8.18 -11.82 -25.21
CA ILE A 259 6.73 -11.96 -25.06
C ILE A 259 6.25 -13.04 -26.04
N GLU A 260 5.52 -14.03 -25.52
CA GLU A 260 5.00 -15.14 -26.32
C GLU A 260 3.54 -15.45 -25.97
N ASN A 261 2.67 -15.49 -26.98
CA ASN A 261 1.26 -15.86 -26.86
C ASN A 261 0.53 -15.08 -25.73
N ALA A 262 0.72 -13.76 -25.64
CA ALA A 262 0.22 -12.95 -24.52
C ALA A 262 -0.67 -11.77 -24.96
N ASN A 263 -1.54 -11.32 -24.05
CA ASN A 263 -2.29 -10.07 -24.19
C ASN A 263 -1.74 -9.01 -23.24
N ILE A 264 -1.36 -7.85 -23.77
CA ILE A 264 -0.70 -6.78 -23.03
C ILE A 264 -1.35 -5.45 -23.37
N GLU A 265 -1.62 -4.66 -22.34
CA GLU A 265 -2.11 -3.29 -22.41
C GLU A 265 -1.16 -2.40 -21.60
N ALA A 266 -0.41 -1.53 -22.27
CA ALA A 266 0.48 -0.57 -21.66
C ALA A 266 -0.06 0.86 -21.87
N GLU A 267 -0.15 1.66 -20.82
CA GLU A 267 -0.58 3.06 -20.93
C GLU A 267 0.44 3.92 -21.70
N GLU A 268 1.72 3.56 -21.64
CA GLU A 268 2.81 4.24 -22.33
C GLU A 268 3.57 3.25 -23.23
N ASP A 269 4.74 2.78 -22.80
CA ASP A 269 5.70 2.06 -23.65
C ASP A 269 5.77 0.56 -23.36
N VAL A 270 5.99 -0.24 -24.41
CA VAL A 270 6.39 -1.64 -24.31
C VAL A 270 7.77 -1.84 -24.93
N ILE A 271 8.74 -2.23 -24.10
CA ILE A 271 10.14 -2.36 -24.49
C ILE A 271 10.58 -3.82 -24.28
N VAL A 272 11.01 -4.46 -25.37
CA VAL A 272 11.31 -5.90 -25.41
C VAL A 272 12.72 -6.12 -25.95
N LYS A 273 13.51 -7.00 -25.34
CA LYS A 273 14.92 -7.17 -25.77
C LYS A 273 15.16 -8.14 -26.92
N THR A 274 14.30 -9.13 -27.15
CA THR A 274 14.60 -10.21 -28.11
C THR A 274 13.47 -10.49 -29.08
N ALA A 275 12.25 -10.76 -28.60
CA ALA A 275 11.17 -11.09 -29.50
C ALA A 275 9.78 -10.87 -28.91
N ILE A 276 8.86 -10.47 -29.79
CA ILE A 276 7.42 -10.55 -29.59
C ILE A 276 6.89 -11.62 -30.55
N VAL A 277 6.22 -12.64 -30.01
CA VAL A 277 5.76 -13.79 -30.79
C VAL A 277 4.28 -14.05 -30.52
N ASN A 278 3.47 -14.09 -31.59
CA ASN A 278 2.04 -14.43 -31.53
C ASN A 278 1.26 -13.72 -30.42
N SER A 279 1.50 -12.42 -30.23
CA SER A 279 0.97 -11.67 -29.09
C SER A 279 0.07 -10.52 -29.54
N ASN A 280 -0.87 -10.12 -28.67
CA ASN A 280 -1.70 -8.94 -28.84
C ASN A 280 -1.20 -7.86 -27.87
N ILE A 281 -0.68 -6.77 -28.41
CA ILE A 281 -0.10 -5.69 -27.63
C ILE A 281 -0.75 -4.38 -28.02
N LYS A 282 -1.26 -3.65 -27.01
CA LYS A 282 -1.69 -2.26 -27.14
C LYS A 282 -0.77 -1.41 -26.27
N ALA A 283 -0.08 -0.45 -26.87
CA ALA A 283 0.77 0.52 -26.17
C ALA A 283 0.26 1.94 -26.45
N GLY A 284 0.16 2.76 -25.40
CA GLY A 284 -0.29 4.14 -25.54
C GLY A 284 0.70 5.06 -26.25
N LYS A 285 1.99 4.68 -26.35
CA LYS A 285 3.03 5.46 -27.04
C LYS A 285 3.84 4.61 -28.02
N HIS A 286 4.78 3.79 -27.53
CA HIS A 286 5.72 3.05 -28.39
C HIS A 286 5.77 1.55 -28.08
N VAL A 287 6.02 0.75 -29.11
CA VAL A 287 6.47 -0.65 -28.97
C VAL A 287 7.86 -0.77 -29.59
N ILE A 288 8.87 -1.08 -28.79
CA ILE A 288 10.26 -1.12 -29.21
C ILE A 288 10.83 -2.50 -28.91
N VAL A 289 11.27 -3.20 -29.95
CA VAL A 289 12.03 -4.44 -29.82
C VAL A 289 13.51 -4.16 -30.09
N GLU A 290 14.26 -4.13 -29.01
CA GLU A 290 15.71 -3.92 -28.98
C GLU A 290 16.48 -5.22 -29.28
N GLY A 291 17.80 -5.14 -29.14
CA GLY A 291 18.72 -6.26 -29.35
C GLY A 291 18.96 -6.51 -30.84
N GLY A 292 20.19 -6.77 -31.24
CA GLY A 292 20.55 -6.90 -32.67
C GLY A 292 19.82 -8.01 -33.44
N THR A 293 18.99 -8.82 -32.78
CA THR A 293 18.12 -9.85 -33.37
C THR A 293 16.64 -9.65 -33.01
N GLY A 294 16.27 -8.46 -32.53
CA GLY A 294 14.94 -8.09 -32.08
C GLY A 294 13.87 -8.29 -33.14
N LYS A 295 12.91 -9.18 -32.93
CA LYS A 295 11.87 -9.46 -33.95
C LYS A 295 10.45 -9.42 -33.42
N ILE A 296 9.53 -9.00 -34.29
CA ILE A 296 8.08 -9.14 -34.09
C ILE A 296 7.58 -10.15 -35.10
N SER A 297 7.02 -11.27 -34.63
CA SER A 297 6.49 -12.32 -35.51
C SER A 297 5.17 -12.89 -34.99
N GLY A 298 4.09 -12.62 -35.71
CA GLY A 298 2.76 -13.09 -35.38
C GLY A 298 2.04 -12.19 -34.38
N GLY A 299 0.72 -12.06 -34.56
CA GLY A 299 -0.16 -11.32 -33.66
C GLY A 299 -0.52 -9.92 -34.16
N TYR A 300 -0.97 -9.08 -33.23
CA TYR A 300 -1.46 -7.73 -33.49
C TYR A 300 -0.81 -6.75 -32.51
N ILE A 301 0.05 -5.89 -33.05
CA ILE A 301 0.83 -4.92 -32.29
C ILE A 301 0.33 -3.53 -32.65
N LEU A 302 -0.16 -2.81 -31.66
CA LEU A 302 -0.72 -1.47 -31.78
C LEU A 302 0.05 -0.51 -30.89
N ALA A 303 0.51 0.60 -31.45
CA ALA A 303 1.10 1.72 -30.72
C ALA A 303 0.51 3.05 -31.22
N THR A 304 0.62 4.13 -30.45
CA THR A 304 0.15 5.44 -30.93
C THR A 304 1.15 6.09 -31.88
N ASN A 305 2.45 5.98 -31.57
CA ASN A 305 3.51 6.71 -32.25
C ASN A 305 4.45 5.77 -33.00
N LEU A 306 5.09 4.82 -32.32
CA LEU A 306 6.18 4.04 -32.93
C LEU A 306 6.02 2.54 -32.71
N ILE A 307 6.21 1.77 -33.77
CA ILE A 307 6.59 0.35 -33.67
C ILE A 307 7.97 0.20 -34.31
N GLU A 308 8.95 -0.23 -33.52
CA GLU A 308 10.34 -0.39 -33.97
C GLU A 308 10.85 -1.79 -33.63
N ALA A 309 11.45 -2.47 -34.61
CA ALA A 309 12.18 -3.72 -34.41
C ALA A 309 13.33 -3.87 -35.41
N GLU A 310 14.24 -4.82 -35.18
CA GLU A 310 15.20 -5.20 -36.21
C GLU A 310 14.48 -5.92 -37.37
N ILE A 311 13.57 -6.83 -37.04
CA ILE A 311 12.84 -7.65 -38.00
C ILE A 311 11.34 -7.58 -37.73
N LEU A 312 10.57 -7.26 -38.78
CA LEU A 312 9.10 -7.37 -38.78
C LEU A 312 8.68 -8.58 -39.62
N GLY A 313 7.86 -9.45 -39.04
CA GLY A 313 7.37 -10.67 -39.66
C GLY A 313 8.35 -11.84 -39.57
N SER A 314 8.17 -12.81 -40.46
CA SER A 314 9.00 -14.00 -40.55
C SER A 314 9.10 -14.50 -41.98
N GLU A 315 10.15 -15.26 -42.30
CA GLU A 315 10.33 -15.89 -43.62
C GLU A 315 9.17 -16.83 -44.00
N MET A 316 8.56 -17.46 -42.99
CA MET A 316 7.42 -18.36 -43.17
C MET A 316 6.11 -17.62 -43.47
N GLY A 317 6.11 -16.28 -43.50
CA GLY A 317 4.91 -15.49 -43.80
C GLY A 317 3.86 -15.50 -42.68
N VAL A 318 4.25 -15.74 -41.43
CA VAL A 318 3.33 -15.68 -40.29
C VAL A 318 2.67 -14.30 -40.22
N LYS A 319 1.33 -14.29 -40.21
CA LYS A 319 0.53 -13.07 -40.20
C LYS A 319 0.88 -12.18 -39.01
N THR A 320 1.51 -11.05 -39.29
CA THR A 320 1.99 -10.09 -38.29
C THR A 320 1.40 -8.73 -38.59
N ILE A 321 0.57 -8.18 -37.71
CA ILE A 321 -0.03 -6.86 -37.93
C ILE A 321 0.70 -5.86 -37.03
N CYS A 322 1.24 -4.81 -37.62
CA CYS A 322 1.81 -3.67 -36.92
C CYS A 322 1.00 -2.44 -37.28
N GLU A 323 0.36 -1.84 -36.28
CA GLU A 323 -0.52 -0.67 -36.45
C GLU A 323 -0.03 0.50 -35.60
N VAL A 324 0.11 1.67 -36.23
CA VAL A 324 0.38 2.94 -35.54
C VAL A 324 -0.67 4.00 -35.87
N GLY A 325 -0.86 4.91 -34.92
CA GLY A 325 -1.78 6.04 -35.06
C GLY A 325 -2.84 6.03 -33.98
N VAL A 326 -4.12 6.09 -34.35
CA VAL A 326 -5.21 6.26 -33.38
C VAL A 326 -5.60 4.92 -32.76
N LEU A 327 -5.45 4.80 -31.43
CA LEU A 327 -5.99 3.67 -30.68
C LEU A 327 -7.49 3.51 -30.97
N PRO A 328 -8.00 2.28 -31.22
CA PRO A 328 -9.43 2.03 -31.43
C PRO A 328 -10.30 2.63 -30.32
N ASP A 329 -9.83 2.54 -29.07
CA ASP A 329 -10.53 3.04 -27.89
C ASP A 329 -10.68 4.57 -27.89
N LEU A 330 -9.68 5.31 -28.41
CA LEU A 330 -9.76 6.77 -28.58
C LEU A 330 -10.77 7.17 -29.67
N ASN A 331 -10.87 6.40 -30.76
CA ASN A 331 -11.88 6.63 -31.80
C ASN A 331 -13.29 6.33 -31.28
N GLU A 332 -13.47 5.26 -30.50
CA GLU A 332 -14.74 4.98 -29.85
C GLU A 332 -15.13 6.08 -28.86
N GLU A 333 -14.18 6.53 -28.04
CA GLU A 333 -14.42 7.62 -27.08
C GLU A 333 -14.77 8.91 -27.79
N LEU A 334 -14.06 9.25 -28.88
CA LEU A 334 -14.38 10.41 -29.72
C LEU A 334 -15.82 10.33 -30.24
N ASN A 335 -16.23 9.20 -30.82
CA ASN A 335 -17.59 9.03 -31.34
C ASN A 335 -18.65 9.12 -30.23
N LYS A 336 -18.41 8.50 -29.08
CA LYS A 336 -19.31 8.56 -27.91
C LYS A 336 -19.47 10.00 -27.41
N LEU A 337 -18.36 10.75 -27.34
CA LEU A 337 -18.35 12.13 -26.88
C LEU A 337 -19.06 13.06 -27.87
N GLU A 338 -18.86 12.88 -29.18
CA GLU A 338 -19.57 13.66 -30.22
C GLU A 338 -21.09 13.41 -30.18
N GLN A 339 -21.52 12.16 -30.00
CA GLN A 339 -22.93 11.82 -29.84
C GLN A 339 -23.53 12.43 -28.57
N LYS A 340 -22.81 12.34 -27.44
CA LYS A 340 -23.23 12.92 -26.17
C LYS A 340 -23.41 14.44 -26.27
N ILE A 341 -22.39 15.14 -26.79
CA ILE A 341 -22.42 16.59 -26.99
C ILE A 341 -23.61 16.99 -27.88
N THR A 342 -23.89 16.22 -28.93
CA THR A 342 -25.02 16.48 -29.83
C THR A 342 -26.36 16.39 -29.11
N LEU A 343 -26.57 15.33 -28.33
CA LEU A 343 -27.77 15.12 -27.53
C LEU A 343 -27.95 16.22 -26.46
N ASP A 344 -26.88 16.56 -25.75
CA ASP A 344 -26.90 17.58 -24.70
C ASP A 344 -27.16 18.96 -25.27
N MET A 345 -26.62 19.30 -26.45
CA MET A 345 -26.96 20.53 -27.16
C MET A 345 -28.44 20.58 -27.55
N GLU A 346 -29.04 19.47 -27.95
CA GLU A 346 -30.47 19.40 -28.27
C GLU A 346 -31.33 19.63 -27.01
N ASN A 347 -30.98 18.97 -25.90
CA ASN A 347 -31.64 19.15 -24.60
C ASN A 347 -31.51 20.59 -24.10
N LEU A 348 -30.33 21.21 -24.25
CA LEU A 348 -30.09 22.59 -23.89
C LEU A 348 -30.94 23.56 -24.73
N ARG A 349 -31.14 23.29 -26.03
CA ARG A 349 -32.05 24.06 -26.89
C ARG A 349 -33.50 23.95 -26.40
N LYS A 350 -33.99 22.74 -26.08
CA LYS A 350 -35.34 22.53 -25.53
C LYS A 350 -35.54 23.30 -24.22
N LEU A 351 -34.59 23.19 -23.29
CA LEU A 351 -34.60 23.94 -22.03
C LEU A 351 -34.58 25.45 -22.24
N ASN A 352 -33.77 25.96 -23.17
CA ASN A 352 -33.72 27.39 -23.47
C ASN A 352 -35.06 27.92 -23.99
N SER A 353 -35.77 27.15 -24.83
CA SER A 353 -37.12 27.51 -25.30
C SER A 353 -38.13 27.57 -24.16
N ILE A 354 -38.09 26.61 -23.23
CA ILE A 354 -38.94 26.60 -22.03
C ILE A 354 -38.64 27.82 -21.15
N ILE A 355 -37.36 28.08 -20.87
CA ILE A 355 -36.88 29.21 -20.05
C ILE A 355 -37.34 30.54 -20.66
N LYS A 356 -37.14 30.74 -21.97
CA LYS A 356 -37.61 31.94 -22.69
C LYS A 356 -39.14 32.08 -22.64
N GLY A 357 -39.88 30.99 -22.79
CA GLY A 357 -41.34 30.98 -22.70
C GLY A 357 -41.83 31.43 -21.32
N ILE A 358 -41.24 30.92 -20.25
CA ILE A 358 -41.59 31.31 -18.87
C ILE A 358 -41.17 32.75 -18.59
N GLN A 359 -40.03 33.20 -19.11
CA GLN A 359 -39.56 34.57 -18.97
C GLN A 359 -40.52 35.58 -19.63
N LEU A 360 -41.03 35.28 -20.82
CA LEU A 360 -42.06 36.09 -21.48
C LEU A 360 -43.37 36.17 -20.66
N LEU A 361 -43.76 35.09 -19.97
CA LEU A 361 -44.93 35.08 -19.09
C LEU A 361 -44.71 35.92 -17.83
N LYS A 362 -43.48 35.90 -17.29
CA LYS A 362 -43.05 36.75 -16.17
C LYS A 362 -43.12 38.23 -16.56
N ASP A 363 -42.60 38.60 -17.73
CA ASP A 363 -42.60 39.98 -18.23
C ASP A 363 -44.02 40.51 -18.49
N LYS A 364 -44.97 39.63 -18.81
CA LYS A 364 -46.40 39.93 -18.97
C LYS A 364 -47.20 39.90 -17.66
N GLY A 365 -46.55 39.69 -16.50
CA GLY A 365 -47.21 39.64 -15.19
C GLY A 365 -48.11 38.42 -14.95
N LYS A 366 -48.00 37.36 -15.76
CA LYS A 366 -48.87 36.17 -15.72
C LYS A 366 -48.15 34.93 -15.16
N ILE A 367 -47.38 35.10 -14.09
CA ILE A 367 -46.60 34.02 -13.46
C ILE A 367 -47.15 33.66 -12.07
N ASN A 368 -47.27 32.36 -11.78
CA ASN A 368 -47.62 31.82 -10.46
C ASN A 368 -46.37 31.23 -9.78
N GLU A 369 -46.45 30.93 -8.48
CA GLU A 369 -45.32 30.40 -7.69
C GLU A 369 -44.80 29.06 -8.24
N GLU A 370 -45.69 28.17 -8.65
CA GLU A 370 -45.34 26.87 -9.22
C GLU A 370 -44.48 26.99 -10.49
N ARG A 371 -44.83 27.90 -11.41
CA ARG A 371 -44.02 28.17 -12.62
C ARG A 371 -42.69 28.84 -12.30
N LEU A 372 -42.62 29.64 -11.23
CA LEU A 372 -41.37 30.25 -10.79
C LEU A 372 -40.41 29.20 -10.22
N GLU A 373 -40.92 28.22 -9.47
CA GLU A 373 -40.12 27.10 -8.98
C GLU A 373 -39.66 26.19 -10.14
N TYR A 374 -40.55 25.88 -11.08
CA TYR A 374 -40.20 25.14 -12.29
C TYR A 374 -39.14 25.85 -13.12
N TYR A 375 -39.23 27.18 -13.27
CA TYR A 375 -38.19 28.00 -13.90
C TYR A 375 -36.83 27.85 -13.21
N LYS A 376 -36.78 27.93 -11.87
CA LYS A 376 -35.52 27.75 -11.11
C LYS A 376 -34.92 26.37 -11.36
N LYS A 377 -35.74 25.32 -11.36
CA LYS A 377 -35.30 23.95 -11.67
C LYS A 377 -34.73 23.85 -13.08
N CYS A 378 -35.47 24.30 -14.10
CA CYS A 378 -35.01 24.31 -15.49
C CYS A 378 -33.73 25.13 -15.69
N PHE A 379 -33.61 26.29 -15.03
CA PHE A 379 -32.44 27.16 -15.13
C PHE A 379 -31.20 26.55 -14.46
N ASN A 380 -31.37 25.86 -13.32
CA ASN A 380 -30.28 25.13 -12.69
C ASN A 380 -29.82 23.96 -13.56
N THR A 381 -30.74 23.16 -14.10
CA THR A 381 -30.41 22.09 -15.06
C THR A 381 -29.72 22.63 -16.30
N TYR A 382 -30.18 23.77 -16.84
CA TYR A 382 -29.54 24.44 -17.97
C TYR A 382 -28.09 24.81 -17.66
N LYS A 383 -27.82 25.39 -16.48
CA LYS A 383 -26.46 25.74 -16.05
C LYS A 383 -25.55 24.51 -15.91
N MET A 384 -26.04 23.45 -15.28
CA MET A 384 -25.27 22.20 -15.14
C MET A 384 -24.94 21.60 -16.50
N LEU A 385 -25.94 21.47 -17.38
CA LEU A 385 -25.77 20.91 -18.72
C LEU A 385 -24.83 21.77 -19.58
N LEU A 386 -24.88 23.10 -19.45
CA LEU A 386 -23.96 24.00 -20.15
C LEU A 386 -22.50 23.81 -19.66
N SER A 387 -22.31 23.57 -18.36
CA SER A 387 -21.00 23.24 -17.79
C SER A 387 -20.49 21.89 -18.27
N GLU A 388 -21.34 20.86 -18.33
CA GLU A 388 -20.99 19.53 -18.85
C GLU A 388 -20.61 19.57 -20.32
N ILE A 389 -21.40 20.23 -21.17
CA ILE A 389 -21.07 20.41 -22.60
C ILE A 389 -19.73 21.12 -22.78
N LYS A 390 -19.43 22.10 -21.92
CA LYS A 390 -18.14 22.80 -21.97
C LYS A 390 -16.99 21.84 -21.65
N ALA A 391 -17.09 21.07 -20.57
CA ALA A 391 -16.09 20.09 -20.18
C ALA A 391 -15.91 18.99 -21.25
N ASP A 392 -17.01 18.48 -21.81
CA ASP A 392 -16.97 17.48 -22.87
C ASP A 392 -16.32 18.04 -24.14
N LYS A 393 -16.59 19.29 -24.51
CA LYS A 393 -15.91 19.94 -25.65
C LYS A 393 -14.40 20.10 -25.41
N GLU A 394 -13.98 20.51 -24.22
CA GLU A 394 -12.55 20.60 -23.87
C GLU A 394 -11.88 19.23 -23.98
N LYS A 395 -12.55 18.18 -23.50
CA LYS A 395 -12.09 16.80 -23.64
C LYS A 395 -12.04 16.35 -25.12
N LEU A 396 -13.06 16.71 -25.93
CA LEU A 396 -13.12 16.41 -27.36
C LEU A 396 -11.91 17.01 -28.10
N GLU A 397 -11.65 18.29 -27.89
CA GLU A 397 -10.52 19.00 -28.51
C GLU A 397 -9.18 18.38 -28.10
N THR A 398 -9.05 17.97 -26.83
CA THR A 398 -7.87 17.25 -26.34
C THR A 398 -7.65 15.93 -27.09
N ILE A 399 -8.71 15.15 -27.30
CA ILE A 399 -8.63 13.89 -28.05
C ILE A 399 -8.30 14.15 -29.53
N LYS A 400 -8.94 15.15 -30.16
CA LYS A 400 -8.66 15.54 -31.56
C LYS A 400 -7.21 15.97 -31.74
N TYR A 401 -6.67 16.75 -30.81
CA TYR A 401 -5.26 17.16 -30.82
C TYR A 401 -4.31 15.96 -30.70
N LYS A 402 -4.61 15.00 -29.80
CA LYS A 402 -3.83 13.75 -29.68
C LYS A 402 -3.83 12.93 -30.98
N ILE A 403 -4.99 12.85 -31.66
CA ILE A 403 -5.12 12.17 -32.95
C ILE A 403 -4.33 12.89 -34.06
N GLN A 404 -4.37 14.21 -34.08
CA GLN A 404 -3.64 15.00 -35.08
C GLN A 404 -2.13 14.90 -34.88
N SER A 405 -1.65 15.07 -33.65
CA SER A 405 -0.22 14.95 -33.31
C SER A 405 0.33 13.54 -33.54
N SER A 406 -0.50 12.49 -33.41
CA SER A 406 -0.08 11.14 -33.76
C SER A 406 0.07 10.90 -35.27
N LYS A 407 -0.49 11.74 -36.15
CA LYS A 407 -0.22 11.64 -37.61
C LYS A 407 1.22 11.98 -37.96
N GLU A 408 1.78 12.99 -37.31
CA GLU A 408 3.13 13.48 -37.59
C GLU A 408 4.22 12.59 -36.97
N SER A 409 3.85 11.79 -35.98
CA SER A 409 4.76 10.95 -35.20
C SER A 409 4.52 9.44 -35.36
N ALA A 410 3.63 9.03 -36.28
CA ALA A 410 3.30 7.63 -36.55
C ALA A 410 4.29 6.97 -37.51
N PHE A 411 5.17 6.12 -36.98
CA PHE A 411 6.19 5.41 -37.75
C PHE A 411 6.21 3.92 -37.45
N ILE A 412 6.44 3.11 -38.49
CA ILE A 412 6.78 1.69 -38.32
C ILE A 412 8.15 1.45 -38.94
N ILE A 413 9.08 0.92 -38.14
CA ILE A 413 10.49 0.79 -38.50
C ILE A 413 10.93 -0.66 -38.42
N ALA A 414 11.51 -1.15 -39.52
CA ALA A 414 12.27 -2.40 -39.56
C ALA A 414 13.75 -2.08 -39.86
N LYS A 415 14.61 -2.11 -38.84
CA LYS A 415 16.02 -1.71 -38.98
C LYS A 415 16.82 -2.63 -39.89
N LYS A 416 16.44 -3.90 -40.00
CA LYS A 416 17.06 -4.88 -40.92
C LYS A 416 16.12 -5.30 -42.01
N MET A 417 14.94 -5.82 -41.67
CA MET A 417 14.06 -6.42 -42.68
C MET A 417 12.59 -6.47 -42.26
N ALA A 418 11.70 -6.16 -43.19
CA ALA A 418 10.27 -6.44 -43.12
C ALA A 418 9.93 -7.56 -44.11
N TYR A 419 9.41 -8.69 -43.62
CA TYR A 419 9.05 -9.85 -44.44
C TYR A 419 7.60 -9.79 -44.94
N PRO A 420 7.28 -10.48 -46.06
CA PRO A 420 5.91 -10.77 -46.44
C PRO A 420 5.11 -11.44 -45.31
N GLY A 421 3.79 -11.24 -45.32
CA GLY A 421 2.92 -11.64 -44.20
C GLY A 421 2.84 -10.60 -43.08
N THR A 422 3.66 -9.55 -43.14
CA THR A 422 3.52 -8.35 -42.29
C THR A 422 2.48 -7.40 -42.90
N GLU A 423 1.51 -6.98 -42.14
CA GLU A 423 0.54 -5.94 -42.48
C GLU A 423 0.91 -4.66 -41.71
N ILE A 424 1.32 -3.63 -42.45
CA ILE A 424 1.68 -2.31 -41.92
C ILE A 424 0.43 -1.45 -42.00
N ILE A 425 -0.04 -0.96 -40.85
CA ILE A 425 -1.22 -0.10 -40.76
C ILE A 425 -0.83 1.24 -40.16
N ILE A 426 -1.12 2.33 -40.85
CA ILE A 426 -0.89 3.68 -40.36
C ILE A 426 -2.17 4.47 -40.60
N HIS A 427 -2.85 4.91 -39.54
CA HIS A 427 -4.12 5.66 -39.63
C HIS A 427 -5.15 5.03 -40.58
N LYS A 428 -5.40 3.71 -40.43
CA LYS A 428 -6.32 2.87 -41.25
C LYS A 428 -5.87 2.58 -42.69
N LYS A 429 -4.81 3.21 -43.18
CA LYS A 429 -4.19 2.83 -44.46
C LYS A 429 -3.37 1.56 -44.25
N LYS A 430 -3.27 0.74 -45.29
CA LYS A 430 -2.66 -0.59 -45.21
C LYS A 430 -1.59 -0.74 -46.27
N PHE A 431 -0.46 -1.31 -45.89
CA PHE A 431 0.61 -1.71 -46.79
C PHE A 431 1.07 -3.11 -46.44
N MET A 432 1.21 -3.97 -47.45
CA MET A 432 1.65 -5.36 -47.29
C MET A 432 2.87 -5.59 -48.18
N PRO A 433 4.07 -5.82 -47.61
CA PRO A 433 5.24 -6.19 -48.40
C PRO A 433 4.97 -7.50 -49.16
N THR A 434 5.14 -7.47 -50.49
CA THR A 434 5.05 -8.67 -51.34
C THR A 434 6.38 -9.42 -51.45
N LYS A 435 7.48 -8.73 -51.14
CA LYS A 435 8.85 -9.26 -51.06
C LYS A 435 9.52 -8.71 -49.79
N PRO A 436 10.59 -9.33 -49.29
CA PRO A 436 11.34 -8.77 -48.17
C PRO A 436 11.88 -7.38 -48.50
N ILE A 437 11.66 -6.41 -47.60
CA ILE A 437 12.16 -5.04 -47.72
C ILE A 437 13.22 -4.82 -46.65
N THR A 438 14.43 -4.46 -47.05
CA THR A 438 15.55 -4.26 -46.11
C THR A 438 15.63 -2.81 -45.64
N LYS A 439 15.98 -2.60 -44.37
CA LYS A 439 16.23 -1.28 -43.74
C LYS A 439 15.16 -0.27 -44.12
N VAL A 440 13.96 -0.38 -43.56
CA VAL A 440 12.80 0.40 -44.00
C VAL A 440 12.11 1.16 -42.88
N VAL A 441 11.68 2.38 -43.18
CA VAL A 441 10.75 3.18 -42.39
C VAL A 441 9.48 3.37 -43.21
N PHE A 442 8.34 2.92 -42.67
CA PHE A 442 7.03 3.16 -43.27
C PHE A 442 6.46 4.45 -42.70
N LYS A 443 6.05 5.37 -43.58
CA LYS A 443 5.44 6.66 -43.25
C LYS A 443 4.15 6.84 -44.02
N LEU A 444 3.23 7.64 -43.48
CA LEU A 444 2.05 8.08 -44.22
C LEU A 444 2.38 9.39 -44.95
N GLU A 445 2.34 9.37 -46.28
CA GLU A 445 2.54 10.53 -47.16
C GLU A 445 1.37 10.57 -48.16
N ASP A 446 0.72 11.72 -48.32
CA ASP A 446 -0.40 11.91 -49.26
C ASP A 446 -1.47 10.80 -49.21
N ASP A 447 -1.86 10.40 -47.99
CA ASP A 447 -2.88 9.36 -47.73
C ASP A 447 -2.49 7.93 -48.18
N GLU A 448 -1.21 7.70 -48.49
CA GLU A 448 -0.62 6.41 -48.81
C GLU A 448 0.56 6.07 -47.89
N ILE A 449 0.82 4.78 -47.67
CA ILE A 449 1.98 4.36 -46.88
C ILE A 449 3.17 4.17 -47.82
N VAL A 450 4.20 4.98 -47.63
CA VAL A 450 5.41 5.01 -48.44
C VAL A 450 6.59 4.40 -47.65
N PRO A 451 7.32 3.41 -48.21
CA PRO A 451 8.54 2.88 -47.61
C PRO A 451 9.76 3.75 -47.96
N HIS A 452 10.48 4.22 -46.95
CA HIS A 452 11.76 4.93 -47.08
C HIS A 452 12.92 4.09 -46.56
N GLY A 453 14.13 4.35 -47.05
CA GLY A 453 15.34 3.73 -46.51
C GLY A 453 15.61 4.19 -45.07
N TYR A 454 15.84 3.24 -44.17
CA TYR A 454 16.29 3.50 -42.81
C TYR A 454 17.79 3.81 -42.80
N GLN A 455 18.16 5.01 -42.35
CA GLN A 455 19.54 5.37 -42.03
C GLN A 455 19.65 5.55 -40.51
N ALA A 456 20.71 5.02 -39.89
CA ALA A 456 20.87 5.08 -38.43
C ALA A 456 20.96 6.53 -37.89
N GLU A 457 21.26 7.51 -38.75
CA GLU A 457 21.33 8.95 -38.46
C GLU A 457 20.01 9.70 -38.72
N THR A 458 18.96 9.01 -39.19
CA THR A 458 17.63 9.62 -39.29
C THR A 458 17.08 9.77 -37.87
N ASN A 459 17.31 10.94 -37.27
CA ASN A 459 16.63 11.40 -36.07
C ASN A 459 15.11 11.41 -36.33
N VAL A 460 14.47 10.26 -36.18
CA VAL A 460 13.08 10.22 -35.73
C VAL A 460 13.17 10.79 -34.33
N SER A 461 12.75 12.04 -34.17
CA SER A 461 12.78 12.76 -32.90
C SER A 461 12.15 11.88 -31.82
N ARG A 462 12.99 11.28 -30.98
CA ARG A 462 12.61 10.41 -29.87
C ARG A 462 11.89 11.18 -28.78
#